data_AF-A0A7C6X3S2-F1
#
_entry.id   AF-A0A7C6X3S2-F1
#
_cell.length_a   1.000
_cell.length_b   1.000
_cell.length_c   1.000
_cell.angle_alpha   90.00
_cell.angle_beta   90.00
_cell.angle_gamma   90.00
#
_symmetry.space_group_name_H-M   'P 1'
#
loop_
_entity.id
_entity.type
_entity.pdbx_description
1 polymer ?
#
loop_
_entity_poly.entity_id
_entity_poly.type
_entity_poly.pdbx_seq_one_letter_code
_entity_poly.pdbx_strand_id
1 'polypeptide(L)'
;MRNRNLIHRTVTIFFILWGLGELIAAFLRPPAGSAADSSRIMNAMAAFVSAGLLRLPARFARISFLELTPGLHLFYTAYILLSIFFGSIIGFYSLLPWWDTFLHFLSGVLFSLVGL
;
A
#
# COMPACT_ATOMS: atom_id res chain seq x y z
N MET A 1 9.26 -22.94 1.22
CA MET A 1 8.77 -21.97 0.21
C MET A 1 7.29 -21.56 0.35
N ARG A 2 6.39 -22.39 0.91
CA ARG A 2 4.94 -22.13 1.01
C ARG A 2 4.49 -20.94 1.90
N ASN A 3 5.29 -20.53 2.89
CA ASN A 3 4.97 -19.41 3.80
C ASN A 3 5.30 -18.00 3.28
N ARG A 4 6.22 -17.86 2.30
CA ARG A 4 6.65 -16.53 1.78
C ARG A 4 5.49 -15.74 1.15
N ASN A 5 4.53 -16.45 0.57
CA ASN A 5 3.36 -15.85 -0.04
C ASN A 5 2.26 -15.50 0.98
N LEU A 6 2.34 -15.96 2.23
CA LEU A 6 1.25 -15.79 3.18
C LEU A 6 1.12 -14.33 3.64
N ILE A 7 2.21 -13.71 4.13
CA ILE A 7 2.19 -12.31 4.58
C ILE A 7 1.70 -11.40 3.45
N HIS A 8 2.29 -11.55 2.27
CA HIS A 8 1.94 -10.75 1.10
C HIS A 8 0.46 -10.90 0.70
N ARG A 9 -0.06 -12.14 0.69
CA ARG A 9 -1.47 -12.42 0.41
C ARG A 9 -2.38 -11.85 1.49
N THR A 10 -2.02 -12.02 2.77
CA THR A 10 -2.78 -11.49 3.90
C THR A 10 -2.88 -9.98 3.81
N VAL A 11 -1.77 -9.28 3.56
CA VAL A 11 -1.76 -7.81 3.40
C VAL A 11 -2.54 -7.38 2.15
N THR A 12 -2.44 -8.11 1.04
CA THR A 12 -3.23 -7.83 -0.16
C THR A 12 -4.73 -7.98 0.09
N ILE A 13 -5.14 -9.07 0.75
CA ILE A 13 -6.54 -9.32 1.11
C ILE A 13 -7.03 -8.23 2.07
N PHE A 14 -6.22 -7.85 3.06
CA PHE A 14 -6.52 -6.75 3.97
C PHE A 14 -6.85 -5.46 3.21
N PHE A 15 -6.01 -5.04 2.26
CA PHE A 15 -6.26 -3.85 1.46
C PHE A 15 -7.52 -3.95 0.60
N ILE A 16 -7.81 -5.12 0.02
CA ILE A 16 -9.04 -5.34 -0.76
C ILE A 16 -10.26 -5.22 0.15
N LEU A 17 -10.26 -5.88 1.30
CA LEU A 17 -11.38 -5.86 2.24
C LEU A 17 -11.60 -4.46 2.82
N TRP A 18 -10.52 -3.75 3.17
CA TRP A 18 -10.60 -2.37 3.62
C TRP A 18 -11.19 -1.45 2.54
N GLY A 19 -10.68 -1.54 1.31
CA GLY A 19 -11.15 -0.74 0.19
C GLY A 19 -12.63 -0.99 -0.13
N LEU A 20 -13.07 -2.26 -0.09
CA LEU A 20 -14.48 -2.61 -0.22
C LEU A 20 -15.32 -2.04 0.92
N GLY A 21 -14.83 -2.08 2.16
CA GLY A 21 -15.52 -1.50 3.31
C GLY A 21 -15.75 0.01 3.15
N GLU A 22 -14.72 0.75 2.73
CA GLU A 22 -14.84 2.19 2.48
C GLU A 22 -15.78 2.51 1.30
N LEU A 23 -15.71 1.70 0.24
CA LEU A 23 -16.58 1.86 -0.92
C LEU A 23 -18.05 1.61 -0.56
N ILE A 24 -18.33 0.51 0.14
CA ILE A 24 -19.67 0.19 0.64
C ILE A 24 -20.17 1.30 1.56
N ALA A 25 -19.34 1.78 2.50
CA ALA A 25 -19.70 2.86 3.41
C ALA A 25 -20.03 4.17 2.66
N ALA A 26 -19.34 4.46 1.56
CA ALA A 26 -19.62 5.62 0.71
C ALA A 26 -20.98 5.51 -0.01
N PHE A 27 -21.44 4.30 -0.37
CA PHE A 27 -22.70 4.08 -1.07
C PHE A 27 -23.91 3.83 -0.16
N LEU A 28 -23.71 3.26 1.03
CA LEU A 28 -24.80 2.98 1.97
C LEU A 28 -25.29 4.23 2.72
N ARG A 29 -24.47 5.28 2.77
CA ARG A 29 -24.86 6.54 3.40
C ARG A 29 -25.66 7.38 2.40
N PRO A 30 -26.77 8.04 2.83
CA PRO A 30 -27.45 8.98 1.96
C PRO A 30 -26.45 10.02 1.44
N PRO A 31 -26.40 10.28 0.12
CA PRO A 31 -25.39 11.13 -0.49
C PRO A 31 -25.56 12.55 0.03
N ALA A 32 -24.72 12.93 1.00
CA ALA A 32 -24.71 14.28 1.55
C ALA A 32 -23.81 15.21 0.72
N GLY A 33 -23.15 14.71 -0.33
CA GLY A 33 -22.18 15.47 -1.12
C GLY A 33 -21.06 16.06 -0.24
N SER A 34 -20.74 15.39 0.86
CA SER A 34 -19.92 15.93 1.94
C SER A 34 -18.44 15.58 1.75
N ALA A 35 -17.53 16.38 2.30
CA ALA A 35 -16.08 16.10 2.27
C ALA A 35 -15.71 14.70 2.82
N ALA A 36 -16.54 14.18 3.73
CA ALA A 36 -16.38 12.83 4.27
C ALA A 36 -16.56 11.75 3.17
N ASP A 37 -17.49 11.93 2.24
CA ASP A 37 -17.75 10.96 1.17
C ASP A 37 -16.57 10.92 0.18
N SER A 38 -16.01 12.09 -0.15
CA SER A 38 -14.80 12.21 -0.96
C SER A 38 -13.58 11.55 -0.30
N SER A 39 -13.40 11.70 1.02
CA SER A 39 -12.30 11.05 1.74
C SER A 39 -12.41 9.52 1.74
N ARG A 40 -13.63 8.96 1.82
CA ARG A 40 -13.84 7.51 1.78
C ARG A 40 -13.55 6.92 0.41
N ILE A 41 -14.02 7.58 -0.66
CA ILE A 41 -13.71 7.16 -2.03
C ILE A 41 -12.20 7.22 -2.27
N MET A 42 -11.52 8.28 -1.81
CA MET A 42 -10.06 8.38 -1.89
C MET A 42 -9.35 7.26 -1.12
N ASN A 43 -9.81 6.94 0.09
CA ASN A 43 -9.27 5.85 0.90
C ASN A 43 -9.49 4.48 0.23
N ALA A 44 -10.66 4.25 -0.37
CA ALA A 44 -10.95 3.05 -1.13
C ALA A 44 -10.01 2.91 -2.33
N MET A 45 -9.80 3.99 -3.09
CA MET A 45 -8.86 4.02 -4.21
C MET A 45 -7.43 3.72 -3.75
N ALA A 46 -6.97 4.37 -2.67
CA ALA A 46 -5.64 4.15 -2.10
C ALA A 46 -5.44 2.68 -1.68
N ALA A 47 -6.46 2.06 -1.08
CA ALA A 47 -6.42 0.66 -0.71
C ALA A 47 -6.33 -0.27 -1.93
N PHE A 48 -7.13 -0.03 -2.98
CA PHE A 48 -7.06 -0.84 -4.21
C PHE A 48 -5.73 -0.64 -4.96
N VAL A 49 -5.20 0.58 -5.01
CA VAL A 49 -3.87 0.86 -5.56
C VAL A 49 -2.82 0.07 -4.78
N SER A 50 -2.87 0.06 -3.45
CA SER A 50 -1.96 -0.73 -2.61
C SER A 50 -2.01 -2.22 -2.93
N ALA A 51 -3.22 -2.79 -3.05
CA ALA A 51 -3.40 -4.18 -3.44
C ALA A 51 -2.83 -4.49 -4.84
N GLY A 52 -2.93 -3.54 -5.76
CA GLY A 52 -2.31 -3.62 -7.09
C GLY A 52 -0.79 -3.56 -7.04
N LEU A 53 -0.24 -2.56 -6.33
CA LEU A 53 1.21 -2.35 -6.18
C LEU A 53 1.89 -3.55 -5.53
N LEU A 54 1.26 -4.17 -4.54
CA LEU A 54 1.80 -5.40 -3.94
C LEU A 54 2.08 -6.49 -4.99
N ARG A 55 1.34 -6.54 -6.10
CA ARG A 55 1.57 -7.53 -7.17
C ARG A 55 2.68 -7.15 -8.16
N LEU A 56 3.20 -5.91 -8.11
CA LEU A 56 4.24 -5.42 -9.02
C LEU A 56 5.50 -6.29 -9.01
N PRO A 57 6.13 -6.60 -7.85
CA PRO A 57 7.31 -7.46 -7.81
C PRO A 57 7.16 -8.78 -8.58
N ALA A 58 6.02 -9.46 -8.41
CA ALA A 58 5.75 -10.74 -9.07
C ALA A 58 5.46 -10.61 -10.57
N ARG A 59 5.09 -9.40 -11.04
CA ARG A 59 4.97 -9.11 -12.47
C ARG A 59 6.32 -8.69 -13.06
N PHE A 60 7.08 -7.86 -12.35
CA PHE A 60 8.41 -7.43 -12.75
C PHE A 60 9.40 -8.61 -12.83
N ALA A 61 9.37 -9.55 -11.88
CA ALA A 61 10.20 -10.76 -11.94
C ALA A 61 9.86 -11.69 -13.12
N ARG A 62 8.69 -11.54 -13.76
CA ARG A 62 8.32 -12.28 -14.97
C ARG A 62 8.80 -11.62 -16.26
N ILE A 63 9.13 -10.33 -16.21
CA ILE A 63 9.49 -9.52 -17.38
C ILE A 63 10.98 -9.13 -17.34
N SER A 64 11.58 -9.09 -16.16
CA SER A 64 12.98 -8.79 -15.91
C SER A 64 13.66 -9.98 -15.23
N PHE A 65 14.97 -10.15 -15.43
CA PHE A 65 15.78 -11.14 -14.72
C PHE A 65 16.04 -10.77 -13.24
N LEU A 66 15.35 -9.74 -12.72
CA LEU A 66 15.47 -9.28 -11.33
C LEU A 66 14.54 -10.11 -10.43
N GLU A 67 15.11 -11.15 -9.82
CA GLU A 67 14.45 -11.85 -8.71
C GLU A 67 14.69 -11.10 -7.41
N LEU A 68 13.62 -10.57 -6.79
CA LEU A 68 13.74 -9.93 -5.49
C LEU A 68 13.97 -10.99 -4.40
N THR A 69 14.96 -10.76 -3.55
CA THR A 69 15.21 -11.60 -2.38
C THR A 69 13.99 -11.58 -1.43
N PRO A 70 13.81 -12.62 -0.59
CA PRO A 70 12.71 -12.64 0.39
C PRO A 70 12.68 -11.40 1.30
N GLY A 71 13.84 -10.90 1.71
CA GLY A 71 13.96 -9.69 2.52
C GLY A 71 13.47 -8.45 1.78
N LEU A 72 13.80 -8.32 0.50
CA LEU A 72 13.39 -7.20 -0.33
C LEU A 72 11.88 -7.18 -0.60
N HIS A 73 11.26 -8.36 -0.74
CA HIS A 73 9.80 -8.48 -0.78
C HIS A 73 9.12 -8.02 0.52
N LEU A 74 9.69 -8.38 1.68
CA LEU A 74 9.16 -7.96 2.97
C LEU A 74 9.30 -6.45 3.15
N PHE A 75 10.47 -5.90 2.83
CA PHE A 75 10.74 -4.48 2.88
C PHE A 75 9.79 -3.69 1.97
N TYR A 76 9.62 -4.13 0.72
CA TYR A 76 8.66 -3.53 -0.21
C TYR A 76 7.22 -3.55 0.34
N THR A 77 6.81 -4.68 0.93
CA THR A 77 5.48 -4.80 1.54
C THR A 77 5.30 -3.85 2.71
N ALA A 78 6.33 -3.73 3.57
CA ALA A 78 6.33 -2.79 4.70
C ALA A 78 6.29 -1.34 4.20
N TYR A 79 7.05 -1.00 3.17
CA TYR A 79 7.05 0.32 2.56
C TYR A 79 5.66 0.72 2.04
N ILE A 80 4.96 -0.19 1.35
CA ILE A 80 3.58 0.04 0.88
C ILE A 80 2.63 0.31 2.05
N LEU A 81 2.74 -0.47 3.13
CA LEU A 81 1.94 -0.27 4.34
C LEU A 81 2.21 1.10 4.99
N LEU A 82 3.48 1.47 5.15
CA LEU A 82 3.86 2.74 5.77
C LEU A 82 3.45 3.94 4.91
N SER A 83 3.64 3.86 3.59
CA SER A 83 3.34 4.97 2.68
C SER A 83 1.85 5.19 2.44
N ILE A 84 1.07 4.13 2.24
CA ILE A 84 -0.33 4.28 1.84
C ILE A 84 -1.28 4.06 3.01
N PHE A 85 -1.13 2.98 3.78
CA PHE A 85 -2.04 2.74 4.90
C PHE A 85 -1.80 3.77 6.01
N PHE A 86 -0.59 3.82 6.58
CA PHE A 86 -0.29 4.78 7.64
C PHE A 86 -0.23 6.21 7.12
N GLY A 87 0.43 6.43 5.98
CA GLY A 87 0.54 7.76 5.37
C GLY A 87 -0.80 8.33 4.92
N SER A 88 -1.43 7.72 3.90
CA SER A 88 -2.63 8.28 3.26
C SER A 88 -3.93 7.99 4.02
N ILE A 89 -4.17 6.74 4.45
CA ILE A 89 -5.47 6.34 5.02
C ILE A 89 -5.59 6.78 6.49
N ILE A 90 -4.56 6.53 7.31
CA ILE A 90 -4.56 6.95 8.72
C ILE A 90 -4.18 8.44 8.86
N GLY A 91 -3.47 9.01 7.88
CA GLY A 91 -3.14 10.44 7.83
C GLY A 91 -1.80 10.81 8.47
N PHE A 92 -0.82 9.91 8.51
CA PHE A 92 0.48 10.22 9.13
C PHE A 92 1.24 11.34 8.41
N TYR A 93 0.97 11.60 7.14
CA TYR A 93 1.54 12.76 6.44
C TYR A 93 1.15 14.10 7.09
N SER A 94 -0.01 14.19 7.72
CA SER A 94 -0.44 15.40 8.44
C SER A 94 -0.15 15.33 9.94
N LEU A 95 -0.12 14.13 10.54
CA LEU A 95 0.08 13.95 11.98
C LEU A 95 1.55 13.99 12.40
N LEU A 96 2.47 13.51 11.54
CA LEU A 96 3.88 13.35 11.86
C LEU A 96 4.73 14.13 10.84
N PRO A 97 5.30 15.29 11.20
CA PRO A 97 6.01 16.17 10.25
C PRO A 97 7.22 15.52 9.55
N TRP A 98 7.81 14.50 10.16
CA TRP A 98 8.97 13.77 9.64
C TRP A 98 8.58 12.54 8.81
N TRP A 99 7.28 12.18 8.72
CA TRP A 99 6.83 10.94 8.10
C TRP A 99 7.20 10.84 6.63
N ASP A 100 6.99 11.93 5.89
CA ASP A 100 7.33 11.99 4.47
C ASP A 100 8.83 11.86 4.25
N THR A 101 9.66 12.55 5.04
CA THR A 101 11.12 12.43 4.99
C THR A 101 11.60 11.02 5.32
N PHE A 102 10.98 10.38 6.31
CA PHE A 102 11.27 8.99 6.67
C PHE A 102 10.96 8.03 5.52
N LEU A 103 9.81 8.19 4.86
CA LEU A 103 9.46 7.37 3.69
C LEU A 103 10.40 7.63 2.50
N HIS A 104 10.79 8.88 2.25
CA HIS A 104 11.78 9.19 1.22
C HIS A 104 13.14 8.54 1.51
N PHE A 105 13.56 8.53 2.77
CA PHE A 105 14.75 7.79 3.17
C PHE A 105 14.61 6.29 2.91
N LEU A 106 13.49 5.68 3.32
CA LEU A 106 13.24 4.24 3.09
C LEU A 106 13.15 3.89 1.59
N SER A 107 12.61 4.77 0.76
CA SER A 107 12.55 4.54 -0.69
C SER A 107 13.94 4.58 -1.31
N GLY A 108 14.81 5.50 -0.85
CA GLY A 108 16.23 5.52 -1.23
C GLY A 108 16.96 4.24 -0.84
N VAL A 109 16.73 3.72 0.38
CA VAL A 109 17.25 2.41 0.81
C VAL A 109 16.74 1.30 -0.12
N LEU A 110 15.45 1.29 -0.44
CA LEU A 110 14.86 0.29 -1.34
C LEU A 110 15.51 0.32 -2.74
N PHE A 111 15.73 1.49 -3.33
CA PHE A 111 16.43 1.62 -4.62
C PHE A 111 17.86 1.09 -4.53
N SER A 112 18.61 1.48 -3.49
CA SER A 112 19.99 1.01 -3.29
C SER A 112 20.09 -0.53 -3.17
N LEU A 113 19.11 -1.17 -2.53
CA LEU A 113 19.04 -2.64 -2.40
C LEU A 113 18.71 -3.35 -3.71
N VAL A 114 18.07 -2.66 -4.66
CA VAL A 114 17.77 -3.17 -6.01
C VAL A 114 18.92 -2.88 -6.98
N GLY A 115 19.91 -2.07 -6.58
CA GLY A 115 21.04 -1.67 -7.42
C GLY A 115 20.71 -0.58 -8.44
N LEU A 116 19.70 0.24 -8.15
CA LEU A 116 19.28 1.42 -8.91
C LEU A 116 19.62 2.69 -8.12
#